data_AF-A0A355F0X6-F1
#
_entry.id   AF-A0A355F0X6-F1
#
_cell.length_a   1.000
_cell.length_b   1.000
_cell.length_c   1.000
_cell.angle_alpha   90.00
_cell.angle_beta   90.00
_cell.angle_gamma   90.00
#
_symmetry.space_group_name_H-M   'P 1'
#
loop_
_entity.id
_entity.type
_entity.pdbx_description
1 polymer ?
#
loop_
_entity_poly.entity_id
_entity_poly.type
_entity_poly.pdbx_seq_one_letter_code
_entity_poly.pdbx_strand_id
1 'polypeptide(L)'
;MAAVNTRPKRIEHATALALTGLAACLHVLRLHHAGPLWRDEAGAVALASSPTWREIHAAFPHEAFPLLFPAILRSCLHLFGDSDLLWRWFGLGIGLLVLAALWWNARRAGALPLVSLVLLQLHPAFPLYGDSVRGYGLGTLAILLTFGAFARLVEQPDRRAVLCTLLASVASVHLLLHNAALLAGLGGAAALVGLLRRRYRVTLAALGIGGAAALTLLPYLGPLGAARSWRVVLVEAVPVQDVLAKLVKVAGTPFPWLAAVWGGAIVLAAVFVWRAPADDVRWFRLLAIPFTLGCEIAFLVAVGYAPRIWYLLPVLALVASALDGLLITDSPAPVRIARVAAALLLVAALTATAVDTARKRMTNVDQVARVLEQKTRPGDLIVINEWYFGISFHRTWRGETRWTTVPALADHRMHRFDLLKEKMQSADPLREVRQEIRSTLEGGRSVWLVS
;
A
#
# COMPACT_ATOMS: atom_id res chain seq x y z
N MET A 1 -44.34 -23.79 -8.09
CA MET A 1 -43.45 -22.64 -8.36
C MET A 1 -43.18 -21.91 -7.05
N ALA A 2 -42.10 -22.26 -6.37
CA ALA A 2 -41.77 -21.74 -5.04
C ALA A 2 -41.28 -20.28 -5.13
N ALA A 3 -41.83 -19.41 -4.30
CA ALA A 3 -41.28 -18.08 -4.03
C ALA A 3 -39.87 -18.24 -3.46
N VAL A 4 -38.86 -18.22 -4.33
CA VAL A 4 -37.44 -18.25 -3.94
C VAL A 4 -37.22 -17.09 -2.98
N ASN A 5 -36.86 -17.41 -1.75
CA ASN A 5 -36.81 -16.49 -0.61
C ASN A 5 -35.86 -15.31 -0.89
N THR A 6 -36.41 -14.18 -1.36
CA THR A 6 -35.65 -13.00 -1.82
C THR A 6 -35.14 -12.13 -0.67
N ARG A 7 -35.67 -12.31 0.54
CA ARG A 7 -35.34 -11.48 1.72
C ARG A 7 -33.87 -11.57 2.14
N PRO A 8 -33.24 -12.75 2.30
CA PRO A 8 -31.83 -12.85 2.69
C PRO A 8 -30.87 -12.20 1.68
N LYS A 9 -31.18 -12.28 0.38
CA LYS A 9 -30.41 -11.61 -0.67
C LYS A 9 -30.50 -10.09 -0.54
N ARG A 10 -31.70 -9.54 -0.26
CA ARG A 10 -31.88 -8.09 -0.07
C ARG A 10 -31.09 -7.58 1.14
N ILE A 11 -31.09 -8.34 2.24
CA ILE A 11 -30.32 -8.00 3.45
C ILE A 11 -28.83 -7.92 3.14
N GLU A 12 -28.24 -8.93 2.47
CA GLU A 12 -26.82 -8.88 2.10
C GLU A 12 -26.45 -7.68 1.23
N HIS A 13 -27.30 -7.34 0.25
CA HIS A 13 -27.07 -6.17 -0.61
C HIS A 13 -27.11 -4.88 0.21
N ALA A 14 -28.12 -4.73 1.08
CA ALA A 14 -28.24 -3.58 1.97
C ALA A 14 -27.02 -3.47 2.91
N THR A 15 -26.56 -4.59 3.48
CA THR A 15 -25.36 -4.65 4.31
C THR A 15 -24.12 -4.24 3.52
N ALA A 16 -23.91 -4.77 2.31
CA ALA A 16 -22.77 -4.43 1.48
C ALA A 16 -22.76 -2.93 1.10
N LEU A 17 -23.92 -2.35 0.78
CA LEU A 17 -24.05 -0.91 0.51
C LEU A 17 -23.76 -0.07 1.76
N ALA A 18 -24.30 -0.45 2.92
CA ALA A 18 -24.05 0.25 4.19
C ALA A 18 -22.56 0.20 4.57
N LEU A 19 -21.92 -0.96 4.42
CA LEU A 19 -20.47 -1.12 4.62
C LEU A 19 -19.65 -0.25 3.66
N THR A 20 -20.08 -0.14 2.41
CA THR A 20 -19.42 0.74 1.42
C THR A 20 -19.54 2.20 1.84
N GLY A 21 -20.72 2.62 2.30
CA GLY A 21 -20.93 3.96 2.85
C GLY A 21 -20.05 4.23 4.06
N LEU A 22 -19.97 3.29 5.01
CA LEU A 22 -19.08 3.39 6.17
C LEU A 22 -17.61 3.52 5.76
N ALA A 23 -17.14 2.67 4.84
CA ALA A 23 -15.76 2.75 4.34
C ALA A 23 -15.48 4.08 3.63
N ALA A 24 -16.39 4.56 2.78
CA ALA A 24 -16.28 5.87 2.15
C ALA A 24 -16.20 7.00 3.18
N CYS A 25 -17.01 6.94 4.26
CA CYS A 25 -16.93 7.88 5.36
C CYS A 25 -15.57 7.85 6.07
N LEU A 26 -14.92 6.69 6.23
CA LEU A 26 -13.57 6.60 6.79
C LEU A 26 -12.54 7.32 5.90
N HIS A 27 -12.62 7.18 4.58
CA HIS A 27 -11.74 7.89 3.65
C HIS A 27 -11.99 9.41 3.65
N VAL A 28 -13.25 9.84 3.74
CA VAL A 28 -13.59 11.28 3.90
C VAL A 28 -13.08 11.81 5.24
N LEU A 29 -13.21 11.04 6.32
CA LEU A 29 -12.66 11.41 7.62
C LEU A 29 -11.14 11.55 7.57
N ARG A 30 -10.46 10.64 6.85
CA ARG A 30 -9.02 10.70 6.60
C ARG A 30 -8.63 11.97 5.86
N LEU A 31 -9.34 12.33 4.78
CA LEU A 31 -9.15 13.59 4.03
C LEU A 31 -9.13 14.80 4.97
N HIS A 32 -10.08 14.90 5.90
CA HIS A 32 -10.19 16.04 6.82
C HIS A 32 -9.14 16.05 7.93
N HIS A 33 -8.68 14.89 8.38
CA HIS A 33 -7.84 14.78 9.57
C HIS A 33 -6.36 14.48 9.28
N ALA A 34 -5.98 14.13 8.05
CA ALA A 34 -4.63 13.67 7.75
C ALA A 34 -3.53 14.71 8.01
N GLY A 35 -3.84 16.00 7.89
CA GLY A 35 -2.88 17.09 8.04
C GLY A 35 -1.93 17.23 6.84
N PRO A 36 -0.79 17.91 7.02
CA PRO A 36 0.20 18.10 5.95
C PRO A 36 0.90 16.79 5.60
N LEU A 37 1.65 16.78 4.50
CA LEU A 37 2.37 15.58 4.07
C LEU A 37 3.46 15.18 5.07
N TRP A 38 3.41 13.95 5.58
CA TRP A 38 4.53 13.36 6.33
C TRP A 38 5.68 13.00 5.39
N ARG A 39 6.86 12.72 5.96
CA ARG A 39 8.14 12.59 5.26
C ARG A 39 8.11 11.71 4.01
N ASP A 40 7.38 10.60 4.07
CA ASP A 40 7.26 9.67 2.95
C ASP A 40 6.37 10.25 1.83
N GLU A 41 5.26 10.92 2.17
CA GLU A 41 4.43 11.60 1.17
C GLU A 41 5.16 12.80 0.56
N ALA A 42 5.82 13.60 1.41
CA ALA A 42 6.57 14.77 0.99
C ALA A 42 7.72 14.36 0.04
N GLY A 43 8.43 13.27 0.35
CA GLY A 43 9.47 12.68 -0.51
C GLY A 43 8.94 12.25 -1.88
N ALA A 44 7.78 11.57 -1.91
CA ALA A 44 7.15 11.14 -3.16
C ALA A 44 6.73 12.32 -4.05
N VAL A 45 6.16 13.37 -3.46
CA VAL A 45 5.76 14.60 -4.18
C VAL A 45 6.99 15.37 -4.67
N ALA A 46 8.02 15.50 -3.85
CA ALA A 46 9.28 16.16 -4.22
C ALA A 46 10.03 15.41 -5.33
N LEU A 47 10.00 14.07 -5.32
CA LEU A 47 10.50 13.28 -6.43
C LEU A 47 9.71 13.61 -7.71
N ALA A 48 8.38 13.59 -7.66
CA ALA A 48 7.53 13.87 -8.82
C ALA A 48 7.67 15.30 -9.36
N SER A 49 8.05 16.27 -8.53
CA SER A 49 8.31 17.66 -8.92
C SER A 49 9.73 17.89 -9.47
N SER A 50 10.58 16.86 -9.53
CA SER A 50 11.94 16.99 -10.08
C SER A 50 11.90 17.49 -11.54
N PRO A 51 12.80 18.42 -11.94
CA PRO A 51 12.81 19.04 -13.26
C PRO A 51 12.73 18.06 -14.43
N THR A 52 13.49 16.96 -14.39
CA THR A 52 13.59 16.03 -15.51
C THR A 52 13.19 14.59 -15.16
N TRP A 53 12.72 13.83 -16.16
CA TRP A 53 12.47 12.39 -16.00
C TRP A 53 13.75 11.59 -15.70
N ARG A 54 14.90 12.09 -16.15
CA ARG A 54 16.21 11.49 -15.85
C ARG A 54 16.50 11.56 -14.35
N GLU A 55 16.23 12.69 -13.71
CA GLU A 55 16.38 12.83 -12.26
C GLU A 55 15.41 11.92 -11.50
N ILE A 56 14.15 11.83 -11.94
CA ILE A 56 13.18 10.90 -11.33
C ILE A 56 13.67 9.46 -11.42
N HIS A 57 14.16 9.04 -12.59
CA HIS A 57 14.68 7.68 -12.80
C HIS A 57 15.95 7.42 -11.98
N ALA A 58 16.87 8.38 -11.91
CA ALA A 58 18.08 8.26 -11.11
C ALA A 58 17.79 8.19 -9.60
N ALA A 59 16.77 8.91 -9.15
CA ALA A 59 16.34 8.93 -7.75
C ALA A 59 15.39 7.77 -7.37
N PHE A 60 15.01 6.92 -8.33
CA PHE A 60 14.18 5.73 -8.11
C PHE A 60 14.55 4.93 -6.86
N PRO A 61 15.84 4.64 -6.56
CA PRO A 61 16.16 3.77 -5.43
C PRO A 61 15.85 4.38 -4.06
N HIS A 62 15.74 5.70 -3.95
CA HIS A 62 15.43 6.39 -2.68
C HIS A 62 13.97 6.23 -2.26
N GLU A 63 13.06 6.16 -3.23
CA GLU A 63 11.62 6.02 -2.98
C GLU A 63 11.08 4.62 -3.32
N ALA A 64 11.82 3.86 -4.13
CA ALA A 64 11.52 2.51 -4.60
C ALA A 64 10.15 2.35 -5.32
N PHE A 65 9.60 3.45 -5.86
CA PHE A 65 8.40 3.42 -6.69
C PHE A 65 8.74 3.57 -8.18
N PRO A 66 8.33 2.64 -9.05
CA PRO A 66 8.68 2.69 -10.47
C PRO A 66 7.96 3.84 -11.19
N LEU A 67 8.40 4.16 -12.41
CA LEU A 67 8.11 5.43 -13.10
C LEU A 67 6.64 5.77 -13.29
N LEU A 68 5.71 4.80 -13.34
CA LEU A 68 4.30 5.11 -13.51
C LEU A 68 3.71 5.84 -12.29
N PHE A 69 4.17 5.51 -11.08
CA PHE A 69 3.75 6.19 -9.86
C PHE A 69 4.11 7.69 -9.84
N PRO A 70 5.39 8.11 -9.94
CA PRO A 70 5.73 9.53 -9.98
C PRO A 70 5.19 10.21 -11.24
N ALA A 71 4.94 9.48 -12.34
CA ALA A 71 4.29 10.06 -13.51
C ALA A 71 2.84 10.50 -13.25
N ILE A 72 2.08 9.71 -12.50
CA ILE A 72 0.73 10.09 -12.07
C ILE A 72 0.79 11.32 -11.16
N LEU A 73 1.67 11.31 -10.15
CA LEU A 73 1.82 12.45 -9.24
C LEU A 73 2.23 13.72 -10.01
N ARG A 74 3.20 13.59 -10.93
CA ARG A 74 3.64 14.71 -11.77
C ARG A 74 2.51 15.26 -12.63
N SER A 75 1.68 14.40 -13.18
CA SER A 75 0.50 14.82 -13.95
C SER A 75 -0.50 15.58 -13.08
N CYS A 76 -0.76 15.09 -11.86
CA CYS A 76 -1.61 15.82 -10.89
C CYS A 76 -1.04 17.19 -10.53
N LEU A 77 0.28 17.28 -10.30
CA LEU A 77 0.97 18.55 -10.05
C LEU A 77 0.78 19.56 -11.18
N HIS A 78 0.93 19.12 -12.43
CA HIS A 78 0.82 20.02 -13.59
C HIS A 78 -0.62 20.47 -13.85
N LEU A 79 -1.61 19.62 -13.55
CA LEU A 79 -3.02 19.91 -13.80
C LEU A 79 -3.67 20.73 -12.69
N PHE A 80 -3.26 20.52 -11.43
CA PHE A 80 -3.98 21.05 -10.26
C PHE A 80 -3.09 21.83 -9.27
N GLY A 81 -1.79 21.94 -9.54
CA GLY A 81 -0.81 22.63 -8.68
C GLY A 81 -0.30 21.77 -7.52
N ASP A 82 0.47 22.38 -6.62
CA ASP A 82 0.98 21.72 -5.41
C ASP A 82 0.29 22.27 -4.16
N SER A 83 -0.58 21.46 -3.55
CA SER A 83 -1.17 21.77 -2.25
C SER A 83 -1.45 20.51 -1.46
N ASP A 84 -1.35 20.59 -0.14
CA ASP A 84 -1.62 19.42 0.72
C ASP A 84 -3.09 18.98 0.59
N LEU A 85 -4.02 19.90 0.37
CA LEU A 85 -5.44 19.57 0.15
C LEU A 85 -5.65 18.74 -1.12
N LEU A 86 -5.01 19.10 -2.23
CA LEU A 86 -5.05 18.31 -3.48
C LEU A 86 -4.59 16.88 -3.21
N TRP A 87 -3.48 16.73 -2.49
CA TRP A 87 -2.91 15.43 -2.16
C TRP A 87 -3.81 14.59 -1.26
N ARG A 88 -4.60 15.21 -0.39
CA ARG A 88 -5.63 14.50 0.38
C ARG A 88 -6.82 14.08 -0.48
N TRP A 89 -7.24 14.90 -1.45
CA TRP A 89 -8.25 14.51 -2.44
C TRP A 89 -7.78 13.35 -3.32
N PHE A 90 -6.50 13.35 -3.70
CA PHE A 90 -5.87 12.25 -4.42
C PHE A 90 -5.94 10.94 -3.62
N GLY A 91 -5.60 10.99 -2.32
CA GLY A 91 -5.75 9.87 -1.39
C GLY A 91 -7.18 9.34 -1.28
N LEU A 92 -8.16 10.23 -1.10
CA LEU A 92 -9.58 9.86 -1.10
C LEU A 92 -9.98 9.17 -2.41
N GLY A 93 -9.56 9.71 -3.56
CA GLY A 93 -9.83 9.13 -4.86
C GLY A 93 -9.31 7.69 -4.97
N ILE A 94 -8.10 7.42 -4.47
CA ILE A 94 -7.53 6.07 -4.43
C ILE A 94 -8.37 5.14 -3.55
N GLY A 95 -8.74 5.56 -2.35
CA GLY A 95 -9.59 4.77 -1.44
C GLY A 95 -10.92 4.37 -2.08
N LEU A 96 -11.59 5.33 -2.71
CA LEU A 96 -12.86 5.09 -3.42
C LEU A 96 -12.69 4.18 -4.66
N LEU A 97 -11.58 4.31 -5.39
CA LEU A 97 -11.28 3.41 -6.52
C LEU A 97 -10.99 1.99 -6.05
N VAL A 98 -10.34 1.80 -4.90
CA VAL A 98 -10.17 0.47 -4.29
C VAL A 98 -11.52 -0.13 -3.94
N LEU A 99 -12.44 0.64 -3.31
CA LEU A 99 -13.81 0.19 -3.07
C LEU A 99 -14.50 -0.28 -4.36
N ALA A 100 -14.38 0.49 -5.44
CA ALA A 100 -14.94 0.13 -6.74
C ALA A 100 -14.33 -1.18 -7.30
N ALA A 101 -13.01 -1.38 -7.14
CA ALA A 101 -12.32 -2.59 -7.57
C ALA A 101 -12.75 -3.83 -6.75
N LEU A 102 -12.97 -3.68 -5.45
CA LEU A 102 -13.51 -4.75 -4.59
C LEU A 102 -14.91 -5.18 -5.05
N TRP A 103 -15.79 -4.20 -5.30
CA TRP A 103 -17.11 -4.46 -5.88
C TRP A 103 -17.02 -5.14 -7.24
N TRP A 104 -16.17 -4.65 -8.13
CA TRP A 104 -15.98 -5.25 -9.45
C TRP A 104 -15.56 -6.72 -9.35
N ASN A 105 -14.55 -7.03 -8.53
CA ASN A 105 -14.06 -8.40 -8.33
C ASN A 105 -15.09 -9.34 -7.70
N ALA A 106 -15.87 -8.84 -6.73
CA ALA A 106 -16.95 -9.59 -6.11
C ALA A 106 -18.08 -9.84 -7.12
N ARG A 107 -18.53 -8.82 -7.85
CA ARG A 107 -19.62 -8.96 -8.84
C ARG A 107 -19.26 -9.92 -9.97
N ARG A 108 -18.01 -9.90 -10.44
CA ARG A 108 -17.50 -10.90 -11.41
C ARG A 108 -17.52 -12.33 -10.88
N ALA A 109 -17.48 -12.52 -9.57
CA ALA A 109 -17.61 -13.82 -8.93
C ALA A 109 -19.09 -14.23 -8.68
N GLY A 110 -20.07 -13.42 -9.10
CA GLY A 110 -21.46 -13.58 -8.67
C GLY A 110 -21.71 -13.23 -7.20
N ALA A 111 -20.82 -12.43 -6.60
CA ALA A 111 -20.73 -12.17 -5.18
C ALA A 111 -20.92 -10.70 -4.78
N LEU A 112 -20.91 -10.46 -3.46
CA LEU A 112 -20.90 -9.14 -2.83
C LEU A 112 -19.66 -9.03 -1.93
N PRO A 113 -19.03 -7.84 -1.83
CA PRO A 113 -17.74 -7.67 -1.17
C PRO A 113 -17.84 -7.57 0.36
N LEU A 114 -18.55 -8.49 1.03
CA LEU A 114 -18.73 -8.39 2.49
C LEU A 114 -17.41 -8.62 3.26
N VAL A 115 -16.59 -9.56 2.82
CA VAL A 115 -15.33 -9.91 3.49
C VAL A 115 -14.31 -8.82 3.27
N SER A 116 -14.14 -8.36 2.04
CA SER A 116 -13.17 -7.30 1.77
C SER A 116 -13.56 -5.95 2.35
N LEU A 117 -14.84 -5.56 2.33
CA LEU A 117 -15.24 -4.32 2.99
C LEU A 117 -14.94 -4.35 4.50
N VAL A 118 -15.24 -5.47 5.18
CA VAL A 118 -15.02 -5.57 6.62
C VAL A 118 -13.55 -5.78 6.99
N LEU A 119 -12.87 -6.76 6.39
CA LEU A 119 -11.52 -7.13 6.81
C LEU A 119 -10.42 -6.25 6.20
N LEU A 120 -10.69 -5.55 5.10
CA LEU A 120 -9.73 -4.62 4.49
C LEU A 120 -10.07 -3.16 4.77
N GLN A 121 -11.29 -2.70 4.51
CA GLN A 121 -11.59 -1.25 4.57
C GLN A 121 -11.80 -0.73 5.99
N LEU A 122 -12.25 -1.59 6.92
CA LEU A 122 -12.25 -1.27 8.35
C LEU A 122 -10.91 -1.64 9.03
N HIS A 123 -9.96 -2.22 8.31
CA HIS A 123 -8.63 -2.45 8.86
C HIS A 123 -7.94 -1.10 9.08
N PRO A 124 -7.45 -0.78 10.30
CA PRO A 124 -6.99 0.56 10.65
C PRO A 124 -5.83 1.05 9.78
N ALA A 125 -4.98 0.13 9.31
CA ALA A 125 -3.87 0.49 8.43
C ALA A 125 -4.32 0.89 7.01
N PHE A 126 -5.51 0.49 6.55
CA PHE A 126 -5.87 0.73 5.16
C PHE A 126 -6.21 2.19 4.89
N PRO A 127 -7.15 2.86 5.59
CA PRO A 127 -7.34 4.31 5.39
C PRO A 127 -6.07 5.12 5.69
N LEU A 128 -5.22 4.66 6.61
CA LEU A 128 -4.00 5.39 6.98
C LEU A 128 -2.93 5.39 5.88
N TYR A 129 -2.63 4.23 5.31
CA TYR A 129 -1.55 4.06 4.33
C TYR A 129 -2.04 3.90 2.89
N GLY A 130 -3.24 3.36 2.68
CA GLY A 130 -3.89 3.25 1.37
C GLY A 130 -4.24 4.62 0.78
N ASP A 131 -4.66 5.57 1.62
CA ASP A 131 -4.97 6.94 1.19
C ASP A 131 -3.72 7.84 1.21
N SER A 132 -2.57 7.31 1.62
CA SER A 132 -1.34 8.10 1.61
C SER A 132 -0.86 8.34 0.18
N VAL A 133 -0.19 9.47 -0.07
CA VAL A 133 0.47 9.77 -1.35
C VAL A 133 1.75 8.93 -1.50
N ARG A 134 1.54 7.62 -1.62
CA ARG A 134 2.54 6.57 -1.78
C ARG A 134 2.01 5.54 -2.77
N GLY A 135 2.90 4.69 -3.29
CA GLY A 135 2.50 3.63 -4.22
C GLY A 135 1.62 2.53 -3.60
N TYR A 136 1.39 2.51 -2.27
CA TYR A 136 0.67 1.40 -1.61
C TYR A 136 -0.81 1.33 -2.02
N GLY A 137 -1.53 2.46 -2.03
CA GLY A 137 -2.93 2.50 -2.43
C GLY A 137 -3.13 2.21 -3.92
N LEU A 138 -2.38 2.90 -4.78
CA LEU A 138 -2.39 2.66 -6.23
C LEU A 138 -1.93 1.25 -6.59
N GLY A 139 -0.90 0.73 -5.91
CA GLY A 139 -0.44 -0.64 -6.05
C GLY A 139 -1.50 -1.65 -5.64
N THR A 140 -2.23 -1.39 -4.55
CA THR A 140 -3.37 -2.22 -4.13
C THR A 140 -4.48 -2.21 -5.17
N LEU A 141 -4.86 -1.03 -5.67
CA LEU A 141 -5.85 -0.91 -6.76
C LEU A 141 -5.41 -1.71 -7.98
N ALA A 142 -4.17 -1.54 -8.42
CA ALA A 142 -3.66 -2.19 -9.62
C ALA A 142 -3.56 -3.72 -9.48
N ILE A 143 -3.17 -4.24 -8.31
CA ILE A 143 -3.14 -5.70 -8.10
C ILE A 143 -4.55 -6.29 -8.00
N LEU A 144 -5.53 -5.57 -7.44
CA LEU A 144 -6.94 -5.98 -7.46
C LEU A 144 -7.48 -6.01 -8.90
N LEU A 145 -7.13 -5.03 -9.72
CA LEU A 145 -7.49 -5.01 -11.14
C LEU A 145 -6.84 -6.18 -11.91
N THR A 146 -5.56 -6.44 -11.62
CA THR A 146 -4.79 -7.56 -12.17
C THR A 146 -5.41 -8.90 -11.79
N PHE A 147 -5.79 -9.09 -10.52
CA PHE A 147 -6.47 -10.28 -10.03
C PHE A 147 -7.79 -10.55 -10.78
N GLY A 148 -8.63 -9.53 -10.94
CA GLY A 148 -9.87 -9.64 -11.72
C GLY A 148 -9.63 -9.95 -13.20
N ALA A 149 -8.57 -9.40 -13.79
CA ALA A 149 -8.18 -9.67 -15.17
C ALA A 149 -7.68 -11.12 -15.35
N PHE A 150 -6.86 -11.64 -14.43
CA PHE A 150 -6.46 -13.05 -14.42
C PHE A 150 -7.64 -14.00 -14.22
N ALA A 151 -8.60 -13.65 -13.34
CA ALA A 151 -9.81 -14.43 -13.19
C ALA A 151 -10.59 -14.52 -14.53
N ARG A 152 -10.69 -13.41 -15.28
CA ARG A 152 -11.27 -13.41 -16.62
C ARG A 152 -10.45 -14.24 -17.62
N LEU A 153 -9.11 -14.16 -17.58
CA LEU A 153 -8.23 -14.94 -18.44
C LEU A 153 -8.41 -16.45 -18.23
N VAL A 154 -8.53 -16.88 -16.98
CA VAL A 154 -8.79 -18.28 -16.62
C VAL A 154 -10.18 -18.72 -17.08
N GLU A 155 -11.19 -17.87 -16.91
CA GLU A 155 -12.55 -18.12 -17.38
C GLU A 155 -12.59 -18.26 -18.92
N GLN A 156 -12.14 -17.22 -19.62
CA GLN A 156 -12.24 -17.05 -21.07
C GLN A 156 -10.93 -16.44 -21.62
N PRO A 157 -10.00 -17.28 -22.12
CA PRO A 157 -8.71 -16.83 -22.64
C PRO A 157 -8.84 -16.28 -24.08
N ASP A 158 -9.55 -15.17 -24.22
CA ASP A 158 -9.65 -14.41 -25.46
C ASP A 158 -8.56 -13.32 -25.57
N ARG A 159 -8.41 -12.71 -26.75
CA ARG A 159 -7.39 -11.67 -27.00
C ARG A 159 -7.55 -10.46 -26.08
N ARG A 160 -8.79 -10.10 -25.73
CA ARG A 160 -9.08 -8.96 -24.85
C ARG A 160 -8.66 -9.28 -23.42
N ALA A 161 -8.94 -10.48 -22.93
CA ALA A 161 -8.52 -10.94 -21.62
C ALA A 161 -6.98 -10.96 -21.51
N VAL A 162 -6.28 -11.44 -22.54
CA VAL A 162 -4.80 -11.41 -22.57
C VAL A 162 -4.29 -9.98 -22.54
N LEU A 163 -4.80 -9.09 -23.40
CA LEU A 163 -4.37 -7.69 -23.47
C LEU A 163 -4.66 -6.93 -22.16
N CYS A 164 -5.87 -7.04 -21.63
CA CYS A 164 -6.23 -6.39 -20.37
C CYS A 164 -5.39 -6.90 -19.20
N THR A 165 -5.14 -8.20 -19.12
CA THR A 165 -4.30 -8.78 -18.06
C THR A 165 -2.85 -8.31 -18.21
N LEU A 166 -2.32 -8.25 -19.43
CA LEU A 166 -0.98 -7.71 -19.70
C LEU A 166 -0.87 -6.25 -19.26
N LEU A 167 -1.79 -5.39 -19.71
CA LEU A 167 -1.77 -3.96 -19.38
C LEU A 167 -1.93 -3.74 -17.87
N ALA A 168 -2.84 -4.45 -17.22
CA ALA A 168 -3.01 -4.38 -15.76
C ALA A 168 -1.75 -4.86 -15.01
N SER A 169 -1.12 -5.94 -15.48
CA SER A 169 0.10 -6.48 -14.87
C SER A 169 1.28 -5.51 -14.99
N VAL A 170 1.49 -4.93 -16.18
CA VAL A 170 2.54 -3.92 -16.41
C VAL A 170 2.28 -2.68 -15.56
N ALA A 171 1.04 -2.17 -15.55
CA ALA A 171 0.69 -1.03 -14.70
C ALA A 171 0.92 -1.34 -13.21
N SER A 172 0.55 -2.55 -12.77
CA SER A 172 0.69 -2.99 -11.38
C SER A 172 2.14 -2.99 -10.91
N VAL A 173 3.05 -3.62 -11.67
CA VAL A 173 4.47 -3.66 -11.30
C VAL A 173 5.15 -2.31 -11.46
N HIS A 174 4.62 -1.39 -12.27
CA HIS A 174 5.14 -0.03 -12.42
C HIS A 174 4.55 0.98 -11.41
N LEU A 175 3.50 0.63 -10.69
CA LEU A 175 2.96 1.44 -9.59
C LEU A 175 3.56 1.06 -8.24
N LEU A 176 3.85 -0.23 -8.05
CA LEU A 176 4.45 -0.75 -6.83
C LEU A 176 5.33 -1.95 -7.16
N LEU A 177 6.65 -1.83 -6.96
CA LEU A 177 7.60 -2.90 -7.29
C LEU A 177 7.28 -4.21 -6.56
N HIS A 178 6.71 -4.12 -5.36
CA HIS A 178 6.26 -5.27 -4.57
C HIS A 178 5.25 -6.16 -5.31
N ASN A 179 4.41 -5.55 -6.15
CA ASN A 179 3.42 -6.27 -6.95
C ASN A 179 4.06 -7.23 -7.96
N ALA A 180 5.36 -7.15 -8.24
CA ALA A 180 6.05 -8.16 -9.05
C ALA A 180 5.96 -9.56 -8.39
N ALA A 181 6.08 -9.63 -7.06
CA ALA A 181 5.94 -10.88 -6.32
C ALA A 181 4.51 -11.41 -6.37
N LEU A 182 3.53 -10.53 -6.14
CA LEU A 182 2.11 -10.87 -6.21
C LEU A 182 1.69 -11.29 -7.63
N LEU A 183 2.23 -10.63 -8.66
CA LEU A 183 2.02 -11.00 -10.06
C LEU A 183 2.60 -12.39 -10.35
N ALA A 184 3.79 -12.71 -9.85
CA ALA A 184 4.36 -14.05 -9.98
C ALA A 184 3.44 -15.11 -9.31
N GLY A 185 2.89 -14.81 -8.14
CA GLY A 185 1.91 -15.67 -7.46
C GLY A 185 0.62 -15.85 -8.27
N LEU A 186 0.03 -14.77 -8.77
CA LEU A 186 -1.18 -14.82 -9.61
C LEU A 186 -0.95 -15.59 -10.92
N GLY A 187 0.14 -15.28 -11.62
CA GLY A 187 0.54 -15.97 -12.84
C GLY A 187 0.79 -17.45 -12.60
N GLY A 188 1.47 -17.81 -11.50
CA GLY A 188 1.71 -19.19 -11.09
C GLY A 188 0.42 -19.95 -10.78
N ALA A 189 -0.50 -19.34 -10.03
CA ALA A 189 -1.80 -19.92 -9.73
C ALA A 189 -2.63 -20.16 -11.01
N ALA A 190 -2.71 -19.17 -11.91
CA ALA A 190 -3.42 -19.30 -13.18
C ALA A 190 -2.77 -20.36 -14.10
N ALA A 191 -1.44 -20.40 -14.14
CA ALA A 191 -0.69 -21.38 -14.92
C ALA A 191 -0.91 -22.81 -14.41
N LEU A 192 -0.92 -23.00 -13.09
CA LEU A 192 -1.18 -24.30 -12.46
C LEU A 192 -2.62 -24.76 -12.73
N VAL A 193 -3.63 -23.89 -12.59
CA VAL A 193 -5.01 -24.23 -12.96
C VAL A 193 -5.09 -24.63 -14.43
N GLY A 194 -4.49 -23.83 -15.33
CA GLY A 194 -4.44 -24.15 -16.75
C GLY A 194 -3.80 -25.51 -17.03
N LEU A 195 -2.72 -25.86 -16.32
CA LEU A 195 -2.04 -27.15 -16.48
C LEU A 195 -2.90 -28.31 -15.99
N LEU A 196 -3.42 -28.22 -14.77
CA LEU A 196 -4.26 -29.26 -14.15
C LEU A 196 -5.55 -29.50 -14.95
N ARG A 197 -6.10 -28.45 -15.57
CA ARG A 197 -7.32 -28.50 -16.38
C ARG A 197 -7.04 -28.73 -17.87
N ARG A 198 -5.78 -28.98 -18.25
CA ARG A 198 -5.33 -29.18 -19.65
C ARG A 198 -5.68 -28.02 -20.60
N ARG A 199 -5.80 -26.80 -20.07
CA ARG A 199 -6.03 -25.55 -20.80
C ARG A 199 -4.71 -24.82 -21.04
N TYR A 200 -3.84 -25.39 -21.86
CA TYR A 200 -2.47 -24.88 -22.10
C TYR A 200 -2.41 -23.43 -22.60
N ARG A 201 -3.46 -22.93 -23.27
CA ARG A 201 -3.57 -21.52 -23.66
C ARG A 201 -3.55 -20.58 -22.46
N VAL A 202 -4.23 -20.94 -21.37
CA VAL A 202 -4.23 -20.16 -20.12
C VAL A 202 -2.84 -20.20 -19.50
N THR A 203 -2.19 -21.37 -19.47
CA THR A 203 -0.84 -21.53 -18.93
C THR A 203 0.19 -20.68 -19.68
N LEU A 204 0.23 -20.79 -21.02
CA LEU A 204 1.15 -20.01 -21.84
C LEU A 204 0.87 -18.51 -21.74
N ALA A 205 -0.40 -18.09 -21.73
CA ALA A 205 -0.76 -16.69 -21.56
C ALA A 205 -0.33 -16.14 -20.19
N ALA A 206 -0.59 -16.88 -19.10
CA ALA A 206 -0.22 -16.46 -17.76
C ALA A 206 1.30 -16.31 -17.59
N LEU A 207 2.07 -17.30 -18.06
CA LEU A 207 3.54 -17.25 -18.04
C LEU A 207 4.09 -16.15 -18.94
N GLY A 208 3.53 -15.99 -20.16
CA GLY A 208 3.94 -14.95 -21.10
C GLY A 208 3.69 -13.54 -20.57
N ILE A 209 2.54 -13.31 -19.90
CA ILE A 209 2.22 -12.03 -19.27
C ILE A 209 3.18 -11.74 -18.11
N GLY A 210 3.43 -12.74 -17.24
CA GLY A 210 4.38 -12.61 -16.14
C GLY A 210 5.79 -12.28 -16.64
N GLY A 211 6.25 -13.00 -17.67
CA GLY A 211 7.53 -12.75 -18.33
C GLY A 211 7.61 -11.37 -18.97
N ALA A 212 6.59 -10.94 -19.71
CA ALA A 212 6.54 -9.62 -20.32
C ALA A 212 6.60 -8.50 -19.28
N ALA A 213 5.82 -8.60 -18.19
CA ALA A 213 5.86 -7.63 -17.09
C ALA A 213 7.20 -7.63 -16.34
N ALA A 214 7.86 -8.78 -16.19
CA ALA A 214 9.20 -8.85 -15.61
C ALA A 214 10.24 -8.14 -16.51
N LEU A 215 10.13 -8.30 -17.83
CA LEU A 215 11.02 -7.62 -18.79
C LEU A 215 10.88 -6.09 -18.73
N THR A 216 9.70 -5.56 -18.44
CA THR A 216 9.52 -4.09 -18.32
C THR A 216 10.22 -3.50 -17.09
N LEU A 217 10.65 -4.34 -16.13
CA LEU A 217 11.40 -3.90 -14.95
C LEU A 217 12.93 -3.85 -15.16
N LEU A 218 13.45 -4.36 -16.28
CA LEU A 218 14.88 -4.31 -16.60
C LEU A 218 15.50 -2.89 -16.54
N PRO A 219 14.81 -1.81 -16.94
CA PRO A 219 15.34 -0.45 -16.84
C PRO A 219 15.67 0.02 -15.41
N TYR A 220 15.22 -0.68 -14.37
CA TYR A 220 15.51 -0.34 -12.97
C TYR A 220 16.78 -1.02 -12.43
N LEU A 221 17.37 -1.98 -13.16
CA LEU A 221 18.55 -2.71 -12.71
C LEU A 221 19.76 -1.79 -12.46
N GLY A 222 19.96 -0.78 -13.32
CA GLY A 222 21.06 0.19 -13.18
C GLY A 222 20.94 1.02 -11.89
N PRO A 223 19.83 1.77 -11.69
CA PRO A 223 19.60 2.50 -10.44
C PRO A 223 19.66 1.61 -9.18
N LEU A 224 19.08 0.41 -9.22
CA LEU A 224 19.16 -0.53 -8.10
C LEU A 224 20.60 -1.02 -7.84
N GLY A 225 21.40 -1.16 -8.90
CA GLY A 225 22.82 -1.46 -8.81
C GLY A 225 23.59 -0.36 -8.10
N ALA A 226 23.36 0.90 -8.45
CA ALA A 226 23.98 2.05 -7.80
C ALA A 226 23.64 2.14 -6.30
N ALA A 227 22.40 1.80 -5.94
CA ALA A 227 21.93 1.80 -4.56
C ALA A 227 22.61 0.76 -3.66
N ARG A 228 23.25 -0.29 -4.21
CA ARG A 228 23.99 -1.28 -3.42
C ARG A 228 25.06 -0.64 -2.53
N SER A 229 25.63 0.47 -2.97
CA SER A 229 26.66 1.21 -2.23
C SER A 229 26.17 1.72 -0.88
N TRP A 230 24.89 2.08 -0.71
CA TRP A 230 24.35 2.60 0.56
C TRP A 230 23.22 1.75 1.14
N ARG A 231 22.78 0.71 0.42
CA ARG A 231 21.75 -0.25 0.86
C ARG A 231 22.05 -0.93 2.21
N VAL A 232 23.32 -1.01 2.62
CA VAL A 232 23.73 -1.53 3.95
C VAL A 232 23.08 -0.78 5.13
N VAL A 233 22.66 0.47 4.93
CA VAL A 233 21.95 1.26 5.96
C VAL A 233 20.51 0.79 6.16
N LEU A 234 19.92 0.10 5.17
CA LEU A 234 18.52 -0.29 5.13
C LEU A 234 18.28 -1.78 5.28
N VAL A 235 19.27 -2.60 4.93
CA VAL A 235 19.13 -4.06 4.89
C VAL A 235 19.54 -4.66 6.22
N GLU A 236 18.70 -5.56 6.68
CA GLU A 236 18.99 -6.47 7.78
C GLU A 236 18.74 -7.91 7.34
N ALA A 237 19.27 -8.87 8.09
CA ALA A 237 18.93 -10.27 7.86
C ALA A 237 17.48 -10.49 8.34
N VAL A 238 16.56 -10.66 7.39
CA VAL A 238 15.14 -10.90 7.68
C VAL A 238 14.83 -12.39 7.52
N PRO A 239 14.77 -13.18 8.61
CA PRO A 239 14.39 -14.57 8.53
C PRO A 239 12.89 -14.71 8.18
N VAL A 240 12.53 -15.83 7.56
CA VAL A 240 11.14 -16.14 7.16
C VAL A 240 10.17 -16.02 8.35
N GLN A 241 10.61 -16.43 9.54
CA GLN A 241 9.81 -16.36 10.78
C GLN A 241 9.40 -14.93 11.14
N ASP A 242 10.23 -13.93 10.86
CA ASP A 242 9.93 -12.53 11.19
C ASP A 242 8.90 -11.96 10.21
N VAL A 243 8.98 -12.35 8.94
CA VAL A 243 7.97 -12.01 7.93
C VAL A 243 6.63 -12.65 8.28
N LEU A 244 6.61 -13.93 8.66
CA LEU A 244 5.41 -14.63 9.08
C LEU A 244 4.81 -14.02 10.35
N ALA A 245 5.63 -13.74 11.36
CA ALA A 245 5.20 -13.09 12.60
C ALA A 245 4.61 -11.70 12.30
N LYS A 246 5.22 -10.94 11.39
CA LYS A 246 4.68 -9.65 10.96
C LYS A 246 3.36 -9.80 10.22
N LEU A 247 3.23 -10.77 9.31
CA LEU A 247 2.00 -11.05 8.58
C LEU A 247 0.85 -11.36 9.54
N VAL A 248 1.07 -12.26 10.50
CA VAL A 248 0.09 -12.59 11.55
C VAL A 248 -0.27 -11.35 12.38
N LYS A 249 0.74 -10.56 12.77
CA LYS A 249 0.51 -9.31 13.53
C LYS A 249 -0.33 -8.30 12.75
N VAL A 250 -0.08 -8.14 11.45
CA VAL A 250 -0.85 -7.21 10.61
C VAL A 250 -2.26 -7.74 10.38
N ALA A 251 -2.44 -9.01 10.02
CA ALA A 251 -3.77 -9.62 9.89
C ALA A 251 -4.56 -9.56 11.21
N GLY A 252 -3.86 -9.62 12.35
CA GLY A 252 -4.36 -9.46 13.71
C GLY A 252 -4.42 -8.01 14.20
N THR A 253 -4.36 -7.00 13.33
CA THR A 253 -4.49 -5.59 13.75
C THR A 253 -5.95 -5.11 13.54
N PRO A 254 -6.58 -4.44 14.52
CA PRO A 254 -6.04 -4.01 15.81
C PRO A 254 -6.08 -5.10 16.90
N PHE A 255 -6.82 -6.19 16.69
CA PHE A 255 -6.98 -7.24 17.70
C PHE A 255 -6.40 -8.58 17.25
N PRO A 256 -5.53 -9.24 18.06
CA PRO A 256 -4.85 -10.47 17.65
C PRO A 256 -5.78 -11.59 17.13
N TRP A 257 -7.01 -11.67 17.66
CA TRP A 257 -8.00 -12.67 17.23
C TRP A 257 -8.44 -12.52 15.77
N LEU A 258 -8.24 -11.36 15.13
CA LEU A 258 -8.55 -11.16 13.71
C LEU A 258 -7.70 -12.05 12.81
N ALA A 259 -6.48 -12.40 13.21
CA ALA A 259 -5.65 -13.34 12.46
C ALA A 259 -6.34 -14.72 12.37
N ALA A 260 -7.03 -15.15 13.44
CA ALA A 260 -7.83 -16.37 13.43
C ALA A 260 -9.08 -16.25 12.54
N VAL A 261 -9.68 -15.04 12.45
CA VAL A 261 -10.80 -14.79 11.52
C VAL A 261 -10.36 -14.91 10.06
N TRP A 262 -9.20 -14.35 9.71
CA TRP A 262 -8.59 -14.54 8.39
C TRP A 262 -8.31 -16.01 8.10
N GLY A 263 -7.61 -16.71 9.01
CA GLY A 263 -7.29 -18.12 8.86
C GLY A 263 -8.54 -19.00 8.73
N GLY A 264 -9.54 -18.78 9.58
CA GLY A 264 -10.82 -19.49 9.55
C GLY A 264 -11.59 -19.26 8.26
N ALA A 265 -11.60 -18.03 7.73
CA ALA A 265 -12.22 -17.72 6.44
C ALA A 265 -11.53 -18.45 5.26
N ILE A 266 -10.18 -18.51 5.28
CA ILE A 266 -9.39 -19.24 4.28
C ILE A 266 -9.68 -20.75 4.34
N VAL A 267 -9.69 -21.34 5.54
CA VAL A 267 -10.00 -22.76 5.73
C VAL A 267 -11.42 -23.07 5.27
N LEU A 268 -12.40 -22.24 5.65
CA LEU A 268 -13.78 -22.41 5.23
C LEU A 268 -13.94 -22.33 3.71
N ALA A 269 -13.27 -21.37 3.07
CA ALA A 269 -13.22 -21.24 1.61
C ALA A 269 -12.64 -22.49 0.95
N ALA A 270 -11.52 -23.02 1.47
CA ALA A 270 -10.91 -24.25 0.96
C ALA A 270 -11.87 -25.44 1.07
N VAL A 271 -12.55 -25.60 2.22
CA VAL A 271 -13.54 -26.67 2.44
C VAL A 271 -14.71 -26.55 1.46
N PHE A 272 -15.22 -25.35 1.19
CA PHE A 272 -16.30 -25.15 0.23
C PHE A 272 -15.90 -25.49 -1.20
N VAL A 273 -14.69 -25.11 -1.62
CA VAL A 273 -14.17 -25.47 -2.95
C VAL A 273 -13.93 -26.98 -3.06
N TRP A 274 -13.51 -27.65 -1.99
CA TRP A 274 -13.27 -29.10 -2.01
C TRP A 274 -14.55 -29.94 -2.02
N ARG A 275 -15.60 -29.48 -1.33
CA ARG A 275 -16.86 -30.24 -1.16
C ARG A 275 -17.84 -30.10 -2.31
N ALA A 276 -17.68 -29.10 -3.16
CA ALA A 276 -18.57 -28.85 -4.28
C ALA A 276 -17.78 -28.84 -5.59
N PRO A 277 -18.40 -29.21 -6.73
CA PRO A 277 -17.80 -28.98 -8.04
C PRO A 277 -17.40 -27.51 -8.17
N ALA A 278 -16.10 -27.27 -8.31
CA ALA A 278 -15.53 -25.95 -8.47
C ALA A 278 -15.02 -25.78 -9.91
N ASP A 279 -15.45 -24.68 -10.52
CA ASP A 279 -14.95 -24.23 -11.81
C ASP A 279 -13.48 -23.78 -11.73
N ASP A 280 -12.85 -23.58 -12.89
CA ASP A 280 -11.45 -23.18 -13.00
C ASP A 280 -11.17 -21.86 -12.24
N VAL A 281 -12.14 -20.94 -12.23
CA VAL A 281 -11.99 -19.61 -11.61
C VAL A 281 -11.97 -19.72 -10.08
N ARG A 282 -12.81 -20.56 -9.47
CA ARG A 282 -12.79 -20.84 -8.03
C ARG A 282 -11.48 -21.50 -7.61
N TRP A 283 -10.97 -22.45 -8.40
CA TRP A 283 -9.65 -23.03 -8.15
C TRP A 283 -8.54 -21.99 -8.26
N PHE A 284 -8.60 -21.11 -9.25
CA PHE A 284 -7.66 -19.99 -9.39
C PHE A 284 -7.69 -19.07 -8.17
N ARG A 285 -8.86 -18.65 -7.71
CA ARG A 285 -9.01 -17.79 -6.52
C ARG A 285 -8.46 -18.47 -5.26
N LEU A 286 -8.71 -19.76 -5.08
CA LEU A 286 -8.20 -20.52 -3.94
C LEU A 286 -6.67 -20.65 -3.99
N LEU A 287 -6.11 -21.00 -5.15
CA LEU A 287 -4.66 -21.15 -5.32
C LEU A 287 -3.92 -19.82 -5.32
N ALA A 288 -4.57 -18.71 -5.72
CA ALA A 288 -3.99 -17.39 -5.67
C ALA A 288 -3.53 -17.03 -4.25
N ILE A 289 -4.30 -17.37 -3.21
CA ILE A 289 -4.00 -17.06 -1.80
C ILE A 289 -2.60 -17.58 -1.38
N PRO A 290 -2.33 -18.90 -1.36
CA PRO A 290 -1.03 -19.41 -0.93
C PRO A 290 0.11 -19.03 -1.89
N PHE A 291 -0.16 -18.93 -3.20
CA PHE A 291 0.87 -18.52 -4.16
C PHE A 291 1.31 -17.07 -3.94
N THR A 292 0.37 -16.13 -3.80
CA THR A 292 0.71 -14.72 -3.59
C THR A 292 1.34 -14.50 -2.23
N LEU A 293 0.88 -15.19 -1.18
CA LEU A 293 1.51 -15.14 0.15
C LEU A 293 2.94 -15.69 0.11
N GLY A 294 3.15 -16.85 -0.52
CA GLY A 294 4.47 -17.47 -0.64
C GLY A 294 5.45 -16.59 -1.42
N CYS A 295 5.03 -16.04 -2.56
CA CYS A 295 5.86 -15.12 -3.35
C CYS A 295 6.16 -13.81 -2.60
N GLU A 296 5.19 -13.26 -1.86
CA GLU A 296 5.41 -12.06 -1.05
C GLU A 296 6.44 -12.30 0.05
N ILE A 297 6.31 -13.43 0.77
CA ILE A 297 7.25 -13.81 1.82
C ILE A 297 8.66 -13.98 1.22
N ALA A 298 8.77 -14.71 0.11
CA ALA A 298 10.05 -14.89 -0.58
C ALA A 298 10.66 -13.56 -1.02
N PHE A 299 9.85 -12.62 -1.52
CA PHE A 299 10.30 -11.30 -1.92
C PHE A 299 10.80 -10.48 -0.72
N LEU A 300 10.04 -10.44 0.39
CA LEU A 300 10.44 -9.69 1.59
C LEU A 300 11.74 -10.21 2.19
N VAL A 301 11.90 -11.54 2.23
CA VAL A 301 13.15 -12.18 2.66
C VAL A 301 14.31 -11.83 1.70
N ALA A 302 14.07 -11.88 0.39
CA ALA A 302 15.11 -11.59 -0.61
C ALA A 302 15.55 -10.11 -0.62
N VAL A 303 14.64 -9.18 -0.37
CA VAL A 303 14.96 -7.74 -0.28
C VAL A 303 15.66 -7.40 1.03
N GLY A 304 15.36 -8.11 2.13
CA GLY A 304 15.99 -7.91 3.44
C GLY A 304 15.61 -6.59 4.10
N TYR A 305 14.45 -6.04 3.77
CA TYR A 305 13.88 -4.88 4.45
C TYR A 305 12.94 -5.34 5.54
N ALA A 306 13.08 -4.75 6.74
CA ALA A 306 12.18 -4.96 7.86
C ALA A 306 10.71 -4.87 7.40
N PRO A 307 9.89 -5.92 7.54
CA PRO A 307 8.55 -5.92 6.99
C PRO A 307 7.69 -4.88 7.70
N ARG A 308 7.17 -3.91 6.94
CA ARG A 308 6.29 -2.84 7.43
C ARG A 308 4.84 -3.18 7.13
N ILE A 309 3.93 -2.59 7.89
CA ILE A 309 2.49 -2.88 7.80
C ILE A 309 1.91 -2.59 6.41
N TRP A 310 2.39 -1.52 5.77
CA TRP A 310 1.94 -1.09 4.45
C TRP A 310 2.40 -1.99 3.30
N TYR A 311 3.47 -2.77 3.47
CA TYR A 311 3.91 -3.76 2.46
C TYR A 311 2.89 -4.87 2.28
N LEU A 312 2.16 -5.23 3.34
CA LEU A 312 1.23 -6.36 3.34
C LEU A 312 -0.19 -5.98 2.92
N LEU A 313 -0.50 -4.70 2.69
CA LEU A 313 -1.84 -4.27 2.30
C LEU A 313 -2.30 -4.83 0.95
N PRO A 314 -1.46 -4.85 -0.11
CA PRO A 314 -1.87 -5.37 -1.41
C PRO A 314 -2.20 -6.88 -1.34
N VAL A 315 -1.39 -7.69 -0.63
CA VAL A 315 -1.67 -9.12 -0.48
C VAL A 315 -2.91 -9.38 0.37
N LEU A 316 -3.13 -8.62 1.46
CA LEU A 316 -4.36 -8.74 2.25
C LEU A 316 -5.60 -8.35 1.44
N ALA A 317 -5.51 -7.32 0.61
CA ALA A 317 -6.60 -6.93 -0.28
C ALA A 317 -6.95 -8.03 -1.29
N LEU A 318 -5.93 -8.67 -1.86
CA LEU A 318 -6.10 -9.80 -2.78
C LEU A 318 -6.74 -10.99 -2.08
N VAL A 319 -6.25 -11.37 -0.90
CA VAL A 319 -6.83 -12.47 -0.12
C VAL A 319 -8.29 -12.19 0.23
N ALA A 320 -8.60 -10.99 0.72
CA ALA A 320 -9.98 -10.59 1.01
C ALA A 320 -10.89 -10.65 -0.24
N SER A 321 -10.40 -10.15 -1.38
CA SER A 321 -11.14 -10.16 -2.64
C SER A 321 -11.33 -11.58 -3.20
N ALA A 322 -10.36 -12.47 -2.99
CA ALA A 322 -10.49 -13.89 -3.29
C ALA A 322 -11.58 -14.53 -2.42
N LEU A 323 -11.54 -14.28 -1.10
CA LEU A 323 -12.50 -14.80 -0.13
C LEU A 323 -13.94 -14.37 -0.44
N ASP A 324 -14.17 -13.14 -0.92
CA ASP A 324 -15.51 -12.70 -1.32
C ASP A 324 -16.14 -13.62 -2.38
N GLY A 325 -15.35 -14.04 -3.36
CA GLY A 325 -15.80 -14.96 -4.42
C GLY A 325 -15.74 -16.43 -4.06
N LEU A 326 -14.93 -16.83 -3.07
CA LEU A 326 -14.82 -18.22 -2.62
C LEU A 326 -15.90 -18.58 -1.59
N LEU A 327 -16.26 -17.62 -0.74
CA LEU A 327 -17.33 -17.77 0.25
C LEU A 327 -18.71 -17.51 -0.37
N ILE A 328 -18.81 -17.39 -1.70
CA ILE A 328 -20.05 -17.23 -2.48
C ILE A 328 -20.09 -18.15 -3.71
N THR A 329 -21.11 -18.99 -3.82
CA THR A 329 -22.29 -18.94 -4.71
C THR A 329 -23.15 -20.16 -4.32
N ASP A 330 -24.48 -20.07 -4.40
CA ASP A 330 -25.42 -21.16 -4.04
C ASP A 330 -25.51 -21.55 -2.56
N SER A 331 -24.93 -20.75 -1.65
CA SER A 331 -25.06 -21.01 -0.21
C SER A 331 -26.53 -20.86 0.26
N PRO A 332 -27.02 -21.80 1.10
CA PRO A 332 -28.40 -21.77 1.59
C PRO A 332 -28.63 -20.57 2.52
N ALA A 333 -29.89 -20.19 2.72
CA ALA A 333 -30.29 -19.01 3.50
C ALA A 333 -29.63 -18.90 4.90
N PRO A 334 -29.45 -19.98 5.69
CA PRO A 334 -28.77 -19.90 6.98
C PRO A 334 -27.31 -19.44 6.88
N VAL A 335 -26.56 -19.90 5.88
CA VAL A 335 -25.16 -19.51 5.66
C VAL A 335 -25.06 -18.03 5.29
N ARG A 336 -26.01 -17.56 4.47
CA ARG A 336 -26.13 -16.14 4.08
C ARG A 336 -26.37 -15.25 5.30
N ILE A 337 -27.32 -15.63 6.15
CA ILE A 337 -27.62 -14.92 7.40
C ILE A 337 -26.41 -14.93 8.34
N ALA A 338 -25.76 -16.08 8.54
CA ALA A 338 -24.58 -16.21 9.40
C ALA A 338 -23.44 -15.30 8.94
N ARG A 339 -23.23 -15.16 7.63
CA ARG A 339 -22.22 -14.25 7.07
C ARG A 339 -22.54 -12.79 7.31
N VAL A 340 -23.80 -12.38 7.13
CA VAL A 340 -24.22 -11.01 7.46
C VAL A 340 -24.04 -10.75 8.95
N ALA A 341 -24.46 -11.68 9.82
CA ALA A 341 -24.29 -11.56 11.26
C ALA A 341 -22.81 -11.44 11.64
N ALA A 342 -21.93 -12.29 11.09
CA ALA A 342 -20.49 -12.20 11.29
C ALA A 342 -19.92 -10.86 10.82
N ALA A 343 -20.32 -10.37 9.64
CA ALA A 343 -19.91 -9.08 9.14
C ALA A 343 -20.33 -7.94 10.09
N LEU A 344 -21.57 -7.94 10.58
CA LEU A 344 -22.07 -6.92 11.51
C LEU A 344 -21.35 -6.95 12.86
N LEU A 345 -21.04 -8.15 13.39
CA LEU A 345 -20.26 -8.29 14.62
C LEU A 345 -18.84 -7.72 14.45
N LEU A 346 -18.19 -8.01 13.33
CA LEU A 346 -16.87 -7.46 13.01
C LEU A 346 -16.92 -5.94 12.82
N VAL A 347 -17.96 -5.39 12.19
CA VAL A 347 -18.16 -3.94 12.09
C VAL A 347 -18.24 -3.32 13.48
N ALA A 348 -19.06 -3.87 14.37
CA ALA A 348 -19.21 -3.38 15.73
C ALA A 348 -17.86 -3.38 16.48
N ALA A 349 -17.04 -4.42 16.28
CA ALA A 349 -15.73 -4.52 16.90
C ALA A 349 -14.68 -3.54 16.30
N LEU A 350 -14.70 -3.32 14.99
CA LEU A 350 -13.61 -2.62 14.29
C LEU A 350 -13.86 -1.11 14.11
N THR A 351 -15.12 -0.68 14.07
CA THR A 351 -15.46 0.70 13.64
C THR A 351 -14.81 1.76 14.51
N ALA A 352 -14.81 1.60 15.84
CA ALA A 352 -14.22 2.59 16.74
C ALA A 352 -12.72 2.80 16.46
N THR A 353 -11.96 1.71 16.34
CA THR A 353 -10.52 1.78 16.05
C THR A 353 -10.24 2.27 14.62
N ALA A 354 -11.09 1.90 13.66
CA ALA A 354 -10.99 2.41 12.29
C ALA A 354 -11.20 3.93 12.23
N VAL A 355 -12.19 4.45 12.96
CA VAL A 355 -12.46 5.89 13.08
C VAL A 355 -11.32 6.62 13.77
N ASP A 356 -10.80 6.10 14.88
CA ASP A 356 -9.65 6.68 15.59
C ASP A 356 -8.42 6.76 14.68
N THR A 357 -8.13 5.67 13.96
CA THR A 357 -6.99 5.63 13.05
C THR A 357 -7.16 6.55 11.84
N ALA A 358 -8.37 6.65 11.28
CA ALA A 358 -8.66 7.58 10.19
C ALA A 358 -8.47 9.05 10.61
N ARG A 359 -8.72 9.38 11.89
CA ARG A 359 -8.47 10.72 12.47
C ARG A 359 -7.00 10.99 12.79
N LYS A 360 -6.14 9.97 12.76
CA LYS A 360 -4.74 10.10 13.19
C LYS A 360 -3.93 10.93 12.19
N ARG A 361 -3.36 12.04 12.64
CA ARG A 361 -2.36 12.79 11.88
C ARG A 361 -1.07 11.99 11.79
N MET A 362 -0.47 11.93 10.60
CA MET A 362 0.82 11.26 10.39
C MET A 362 2.01 12.18 10.71
N THR A 363 1.77 13.49 10.79
CA THR A 363 2.74 14.49 11.22
C THR A 363 2.01 15.70 11.82
N ASN A 364 2.69 16.38 12.74
CA ASN A 364 2.30 17.66 13.33
C ASN A 364 3.25 18.79 12.90
N VAL A 365 4.04 18.59 11.83
CA VAL A 365 5.08 19.54 11.41
C VAL A 365 4.54 20.93 11.09
N ASP A 366 3.29 21.05 10.63
CA ASP A 366 2.63 22.33 10.41
C ASP A 366 2.37 23.10 11.72
N GLN A 367 2.13 22.40 12.82
CA GLN A 367 1.95 23.01 14.13
C GLN A 367 3.30 23.45 14.69
N VAL A 368 4.33 22.60 14.53
CA VAL A 368 5.71 22.91 14.92
C VAL A 368 6.23 24.13 14.15
N ALA A 369 6.07 24.15 12.82
CA ALA A 369 6.47 25.26 11.97
C ALA A 369 5.81 26.57 12.41
N ARG A 370 4.49 26.56 12.68
CA ARG A 370 3.77 27.74 13.18
C ARG A 370 4.32 28.27 14.51
N VAL A 371 4.66 27.37 15.45
CA VAL A 371 5.25 27.79 16.74
C VAL A 371 6.65 28.39 16.53
N LEU A 372 7.45 27.80 15.65
CA LEU A 372 8.80 28.29 15.35
C LEU A 372 8.77 29.63 14.62
N GLU A 373 7.86 29.83 13.66
CA GLU A 373 7.66 31.12 12.98
C GLU A 373 7.34 32.26 13.95
N GLN A 374 6.60 31.96 15.03
CA GLN A 374 6.23 32.95 16.04
C GLN A 374 7.34 33.23 17.07
N LYS A 375 8.20 32.24 17.36
CA LYS A 375 9.12 32.30 18.49
C LYS A 375 10.58 32.51 18.10
N THR A 376 10.98 32.08 16.91
CA THR A 376 12.36 32.21 16.45
C THR A 376 12.66 33.66 16.06
N ARG A 377 13.90 34.08 16.26
CA ARG A 377 14.39 35.41 15.91
C ARG A 377 15.50 35.32 14.86
N PRO A 378 15.79 36.40 14.11
CA PRO A 378 16.96 36.45 13.24
C PRO A 378 18.24 36.09 14.00
N GLY A 379 19.00 35.15 13.46
CA GLY A 379 20.24 34.63 14.06
C GLY A 379 20.06 33.41 14.97
N ASP A 380 18.84 32.99 15.29
CA ASP A 380 18.60 31.70 15.94
C ASP A 380 18.88 30.53 14.99
N LEU A 381 19.01 29.32 15.56
CA LEU A 381 19.18 28.07 14.82
C LEU A 381 18.08 27.07 15.21
N ILE A 382 17.45 26.45 14.21
CA ILE A 382 16.54 25.31 14.40
C ILE A 382 17.30 24.02 14.11
N VAL A 383 17.25 23.06 15.04
CA VAL A 383 17.87 21.75 14.89
C VAL A 383 16.79 20.69 14.90
N ILE A 384 16.65 19.96 13.80
CA ILE A 384 15.68 18.88 13.65
C ILE A 384 16.37 17.56 13.97
N ASN A 385 16.00 16.98 15.11
CA ASN A 385 16.46 15.67 15.54
C ASN A 385 15.68 14.57 14.83
N GLU A 386 16.43 13.57 14.36
CA GLU A 386 16.10 12.67 13.26
C GLU A 386 16.01 13.38 11.90
N TRP A 387 17.05 13.19 11.08
CA TRP A 387 17.20 13.85 9.78
C TRP A 387 16.02 13.69 8.82
N TYR A 388 15.32 12.56 8.88
CA TYR A 388 14.21 12.28 7.98
C TYR A 388 12.97 13.13 8.27
N PHE A 389 12.86 13.76 9.45
CA PHE A 389 11.81 14.75 9.70
C PHE A 389 12.05 16.05 8.94
N GLY A 390 13.31 16.32 8.58
CA GLY A 390 13.69 17.44 7.71
C GLY A 390 12.97 17.42 6.37
N ILE A 391 12.50 16.26 5.89
CA ILE A 391 11.77 16.15 4.61
C ILE A 391 10.41 16.84 4.68
N SER A 392 9.60 16.51 5.69
CA SER A 392 8.32 17.19 5.89
C SER A 392 8.55 18.68 6.22
N PHE A 393 9.55 18.95 7.06
CA PHE A 393 9.85 20.31 7.49
C PHE A 393 10.29 21.21 6.33
N HIS A 394 11.16 20.74 5.46
CA HIS A 394 11.58 21.45 4.24
C HIS A 394 10.37 21.86 3.37
N ARG A 395 9.36 21.00 3.30
CA ARG A 395 8.13 21.29 2.55
C ARG A 395 7.27 22.36 3.25
N THR A 396 7.14 22.33 4.57
CA THR A 396 6.19 23.17 5.31
C THR A 396 6.78 24.47 5.87
N TRP A 397 8.07 24.50 6.14
CA TRP A 397 8.75 25.67 6.71
C TRP A 397 8.80 26.82 5.72
N ARG A 398 8.38 28.01 6.16
CA ARG A 398 8.41 29.24 5.37
C ARG A 398 9.13 30.40 6.06
N GLY A 399 9.63 30.19 7.27
CA GLY A 399 10.40 31.19 8.01
C GLY A 399 11.83 31.36 7.50
N GLU A 400 12.45 32.46 7.90
CA GLU A 400 13.82 32.83 7.50
C GLU A 400 14.91 32.26 8.42
N THR A 401 14.53 31.76 9.60
CA THR A 401 15.46 31.17 10.57
C THR A 401 16.16 29.96 9.96
N ARG A 402 17.49 29.94 10.07
CA ARG A 402 18.33 28.83 9.59
C ARG A 402 17.97 27.56 10.34
N TRP A 403 17.97 26.44 9.62
CA TRP A 403 17.75 25.13 10.21
C TRP A 403 18.72 24.08 9.67
N THR A 404 18.94 23.04 10.47
CA THR A 404 19.76 21.87 10.12
C THR A 404 19.14 20.60 10.71
N THR A 405 19.66 19.44 10.33
CA THR A 405 19.23 18.12 10.83
C THR A 405 20.30 17.47 11.69
N VAL A 406 19.93 16.39 12.38
CA VAL A 406 20.86 15.49 13.08
C VAL A 406 20.88 14.12 12.39
N PRO A 407 22.00 13.70 11.76
CA PRO A 407 23.15 14.52 11.39
C PRO A 407 22.80 15.56 10.32
N ALA A 408 23.69 16.54 10.10
CA ALA A 408 23.48 17.57 9.08
C ALA A 408 23.53 16.93 7.68
N LEU A 409 22.42 17.02 6.94
CA LEU A 409 22.31 16.57 5.55
C LEU A 409 22.08 17.77 4.63
N ALA A 410 22.56 17.68 3.40
CA ALA A 410 22.48 18.78 2.43
C ALA A 410 21.19 18.78 1.57
N ASP A 411 20.51 17.63 1.44
CA ASP A 411 19.29 17.49 0.64
C ASP A 411 18.19 16.82 1.47
N HIS A 412 17.08 17.53 1.63
CA HIS A 412 15.90 17.09 2.39
C HIS A 412 14.68 16.91 1.49
N ARG A 413 14.85 16.82 0.16
CA ARG A 413 13.71 16.58 -0.74
C ARG A 413 13.15 15.18 -0.60
N MET A 414 13.97 14.19 -0.27
CA MET A 414 13.59 12.78 -0.14
C MET A 414 14.55 12.05 0.82
N HIS A 415 14.34 10.76 1.03
CA HIS A 415 15.20 9.96 1.91
C HIS A 415 16.60 9.72 1.30
N ARG A 416 17.59 10.49 1.74
CA ARG A 416 18.98 10.44 1.26
C ARG A 416 19.87 9.54 2.12
N PHE A 417 19.62 8.23 2.07
CA PHE A 417 20.42 7.22 2.78
C PHE A 417 21.88 7.17 2.33
N ASP A 418 22.17 7.62 1.12
CA ASP A 418 23.52 7.82 0.60
C ASP A 418 24.27 8.90 1.39
N LEU A 419 23.65 10.08 1.60
CA LEU A 419 24.23 11.16 2.40
C LEU A 419 24.33 10.77 3.89
N LEU A 420 23.33 10.03 4.40
CA LEU A 420 23.39 9.50 5.76
C LEU A 420 24.59 8.55 5.93
N LYS A 421 24.79 7.63 4.99
CA LYS A 421 25.93 6.70 5.02
C LYS A 421 27.25 7.47 5.01
N GLU A 422 27.40 8.46 4.15
CA GLU A 422 28.59 9.30 4.09
C GLU A 422 28.88 9.95 5.45
N LYS A 423 27.86 10.52 6.11
CA LYS A 423 28.00 11.08 7.47
C LYS A 423 28.36 10.01 8.49
N MET A 424 27.73 8.84 8.48
CA MET A 424 28.05 7.73 9.40
C MET A 424 29.48 7.21 9.25
N GLN A 425 30.09 7.35 8.08
CA GLN A 425 31.47 6.95 7.82
C GLN A 425 32.51 8.03 8.15
N SER A 426 32.07 9.26 8.42
CA SER A 426 32.95 10.35 8.81
C SER A 426 33.45 10.16 10.26
N ALA A 427 34.65 10.67 10.55
CA ALA A 427 35.26 10.54 11.88
C ALA A 427 34.45 11.23 13.00
N ASP A 428 33.70 12.28 12.66
CA ASP A 428 32.84 13.00 13.59
C ASP A 428 31.54 13.46 12.90
N PRO A 429 30.52 12.58 12.82
CA PRO A 429 29.27 12.83 12.06
C PRO A 429 28.47 14.04 12.54
N LEU A 430 28.70 14.49 13.77
CA LEU A 430 27.96 15.57 14.42
C LEU A 430 28.78 16.86 14.55
N ARG A 431 30.01 16.89 14.01
CA ARG A 431 30.91 18.04 14.12
C ARG A 431 30.26 19.35 13.69
N GLU A 432 29.66 19.35 12.50
CA GLU A 432 29.01 20.52 11.91
C GLU A 432 27.85 21.00 12.78
N VAL A 433 26.96 20.09 13.18
CA VAL A 433 25.80 20.41 14.05
C VAL A 433 26.28 21.01 15.36
N ARG A 434 27.30 20.43 16.01
CA ARG A 434 27.84 20.97 17.26
C ARG A 434 28.51 22.33 17.08
N GLN A 435 29.20 22.55 15.97
CA GLN A 435 29.81 23.85 15.65
C GLN A 435 28.74 24.92 15.43
N GLU A 436 27.66 24.61 14.70
CA GLU A 436 26.55 25.54 14.50
C GLU A 436 25.83 25.86 15.81
N ILE A 437 25.55 24.85 16.64
CA ILE A 437 24.95 25.04 17.97
C ILE A 437 25.85 25.94 18.83
N ARG A 438 27.15 25.64 18.90
CA ARG A 438 28.11 26.42 19.69
C ARG A 438 28.17 27.86 19.22
N SER A 439 28.36 28.07 17.92
CA SER A 439 28.45 29.42 17.33
C SER A 439 27.17 30.24 17.56
N THR A 440 25.99 29.60 17.52
CA THR A 440 24.71 30.26 17.77
C THR A 440 24.61 30.72 19.24
N LEU A 441 24.94 29.81 20.17
CA LEU A 441 24.86 30.10 21.61
C LEU A 441 25.93 31.13 22.04
N GLU A 442 27.17 31.03 21.55
CA GLU A 442 28.24 32.01 21.79
C GLU A 442 27.89 33.40 21.24
N GLY A 443 27.13 33.46 20.14
CA GLY A 443 26.58 34.70 19.59
C GLY A 443 25.39 35.28 20.37
N GLY A 444 25.02 34.69 21.52
CA GLY A 444 23.90 35.13 22.36
C GLY A 444 22.51 34.82 21.75
N ARG A 445 22.44 33.88 20.80
CA ARG A 445 21.20 33.49 20.09
C ARG A 445 20.66 32.17 20.63
N SER A 446 19.42 31.85 20.29
CA SER A 446 18.75 30.64 20.77
C SER A 446 18.86 29.48 19.79
N VAL A 447 18.92 28.27 20.34
CA VAL A 447 18.85 27.02 19.58
C VAL A 447 17.51 26.33 19.88
N TRP A 448 16.75 26.03 18.84
CA TRP A 448 15.44 25.40 18.91
C TRP A 448 15.53 23.95 18.48
N LEU A 449 15.39 23.02 19.42
CA LEU A 449 15.39 21.58 19.12
C LEU A 449 13.97 21.10 18.77
N VAL A 450 13.82 20.47 17.61
CA VAL A 450 12.61 19.81 17.15
C VAL A 450 12.86 18.30 17.15
N SER A 451 12.00 17.51 17.80
CA SER A 451 12.15 16.05 17.92
C SER A 451 10.83 15.31 17.78
#